data_AF-A0A9Q1RAZ3-F1
#
_entry.id   AF-A0A9Q1RAZ3-F1
#
_cell.length_a   1.000
_cell.length_b   1.000
_cell.length_c   1.000
_cell.angle_alpha   90.00
_cell.angle_beta   90.00
_cell.angle_gamma   90.00
#
_symmetry.space_group_name_H-M   'P 1'
#
loop_
_entity.id
_entity.type
_entity.pdbx_description
1 polymer ?
#
loop_
_entity_poly.entity_id
_entity_poly.type
_entity_poly.pdbx_seq_one_letter_code
_entity_poly.pdbx_strand_id
1 'polypeptide(L)' 'MLSIANSGPNTNGSQFFITYAKQPHLNGLYTIFGKVIHGFEVLDLMEKIPTGSGDKPLAEIRLNRVTIHASPLAG' A
#
# COMPACT_ATOMS: atom_id res chain seq x y z
N MET A 1 -2.84 0.38 6.96
CA MET A 1 -1.97 1.58 6.91
C MET A 1 -1.44 1.70 5.49
N LEU A 2 -1.28 2.91 4.94
CA LEU A 2 -0.64 3.17 3.64
C LEU A 2 0.66 3.96 3.87
N SER A 3 1.79 3.40 3.43
CA SER A 3 3.13 3.91 3.71
C SER A 3 4.08 3.82 2.52
N ILE A 4 5.08 4.71 2.47
CA ILE A 4 6.14 4.70 1.43
C ILE A 4 7.20 3.64 1.78
N ALA A 5 7.54 2.78 0.84
CA ALA A 5 8.67 1.87 0.95
C ALA A 5 9.99 2.63 0.73
N ASN A 6 11.04 2.21 1.44
CA ASN A 6 12.36 2.83 1.38
C ASN A 6 13.47 1.77 1.60
N SER A 7 14.70 2.13 1.28
CA SER A 7 15.92 1.35 1.52
C SER A 7 16.78 1.97 2.63
N GLY A 8 16.15 2.69 3.57
CA GLY A 8 16.81 3.48 4.61
C GLY A 8 16.34 4.94 4.66
N PRO A 9 16.82 5.71 5.64
CA PRO A 9 16.39 7.10 5.85
C PRO A 9 16.51 7.94 4.58
N ASN A 10 15.48 8.73 4.28
CA ASN A 10 15.43 9.67 3.14
C ASN A 10 15.57 9.04 1.75
N THR A 11 15.23 7.75 1.59
CA THR A 11 15.22 7.06 0.29
C THR A 11 13.79 6.81 -0.24
N ASN A 12 12.85 7.65 0.15
CA ASN A 12 11.47 7.60 -0.31
C ASN A 12 11.39 7.86 -1.82
N GLY A 13 10.69 6.99 -2.54
CA GLY A 13 10.41 7.13 -3.97
C GLY A 13 8.92 7.01 -4.26
N SER A 14 8.57 6.19 -5.25
CA SER A 14 7.17 5.93 -5.64
C SER A 14 6.60 4.64 -5.07
N GLN A 15 7.44 3.74 -4.56
CA GLN A 15 6.99 2.45 -4.03
C GLN A 15 6.25 2.67 -2.71
N PHE A 16 5.09 2.04 -2.56
CA PHE A 16 4.29 2.09 -1.35
C PHE A 16 3.76 0.70 -1.02
N PHE A 17 3.32 0.51 0.22
CA PHE A 17 2.67 -0.71 0.67
C PHE A 17 1.44 -0.42 1.54
N ILE A 18 0.54 -1.40 1.58
CA ILE A 18 -0.63 -1.42 2.46
C ILE A 18 -0.47 -2.58 3.44
N THR A 19 -0.65 -2.33 4.73
CA THR A 19 -0.59 -3.38 5.75
C THR A 19 -1.92 -4.12 5.87
N TYR A 20 -1.90 -5.46 5.90
CA TYR A 20 -3.08 -6.29 6.21
C TYR A 20 -3.39 -6.35 7.72
N ALA A 21 -2.38 -6.24 8.58
CA ALA A 21 -2.53 -6.24 10.04
C ALA A 21 -1.72 -5.12 10.71
N LYS A 22 -1.86 -4.96 12.03
CA LYS A 22 -1.01 -4.03 12.81
C LYS A 22 0.45 -4.46 12.73
N GLN A 23 1.35 -3.54 12.39
CA GLN A 23 2.79 -3.80 12.29
C GLN A 23 3.60 -2.78 13.13
N PRO A 24 3.62 -2.89 14.47
CA PRO A 24 4.27 -1.89 15.34
C PRO A 24 5.77 -1.72 15.11
N HIS A 25 6.44 -2.77 14.63
CA HIS A 25 7.89 -2.75 14.37
C HIS A 25 8.28 -1.86 13.17
N LEU A 26 7.31 -1.41 12.36
CA LEU A 26 7.53 -0.48 11.24
C LEU A 26 7.46 0.99 11.68
N ASN A 27 7.06 1.27 12.93
CA ASN A 27 6.88 2.62 13.43
C ASN A 27 8.22 3.38 13.46
N GLY A 28 8.20 4.63 12.97
CA GLY A 28 9.40 5.47 12.88
C GLY A 28 10.36 5.12 11.73
N LEU A 29 10.12 4.01 11.01
CA LEU A 29 10.97 3.57 9.89
C LEU A 29 10.40 3.94 8.52
N TYR A 30 9.07 4.00 8.41
CA TYR A 30 8.39 4.27 7.14
C TYR A 30 7.42 5.44 7.28
N THR A 31 7.39 6.31 6.26
CA THR A 31 6.47 7.45 6.23
C THR A 31 5.05 6.97 5.95
N ILE A 32 4.16 7.17 6.92
CA ILE A 32 2.72 6.94 6.78
C ILE A 32 2.11 8.17 6.12
N PHE A 33 1.35 7.99 5.03
CA PHE A 33 0.73 9.10 4.30
C PHE A 33 -0.76 8.91 4.02
N GLY A 34 -1.34 7.76 4.41
CA GLY A 34 -2.76 7.54 4.25
C GLY A 34 -3.29 6.30 4.95
N LYS A 35 -4.59 6.07 4.76
CA LYS A 35 -5.28 4.86 5.20
C LYS A 35 -6.31 4.46 4.15
N VAL A 36 -6.53 3.16 4.04
CA VAL A 36 -7.66 2.61 3.29
C VAL A 36 -8.93 2.92 4.09
N ILE A 37 -9.95 3.43 3.41
CA ILE A 37 -11.25 3.78 4.00
C ILE A 37 -12.41 2.99 3.38
N HIS A 38 -12.18 2.32 2.26
CA HIS A 38 -13.15 1.51 1.51
C HIS A 38 -12.39 0.46 0.67
N GLY A 39 -13.05 -0.63 0.29
CA GLY A 39 -12.48 -1.67 -0.58
C GLY A 39 -11.63 -2.72 0.16
N PHE A 40 -11.93 -2.98 1.44
CA PHE A 40 -11.20 -3.97 2.24
C PHE A 40 -11.39 -5.40 1.71
N GLU A 41 -12.52 -5.71 1.11
CA GLU A 41 -12.80 -6.99 0.46
C GLU A 41 -11.81 -7.30 -0.67
N VAL A 42 -11.30 -6.27 -1.37
CA VAL A 42 -10.26 -6.44 -2.39
C VAL A 42 -8.92 -6.78 -1.74
N LEU A 43 -8.60 -6.15 -0.61
CA LEU A 43 -7.40 -6.49 0.16
C LEU A 43 -7.46 -7.92 0.70
N ASP A 44 -8.61 -8.35 1.21
CA ASP A 44 -8.81 -9.72 1.70
C ASP A 44 -8.66 -10.76 0.59
N LEU A 45 -9.07 -10.42 -0.63
CA LEU A 45 -8.85 -11.27 -1.81
C LEU A 45 -7.37 -11.30 -2.20
N MET A 46 -6.70 -10.14 -2.22
CA MET A 46 -5.28 -10.03 -2.55
C MET A 46 -4.39 -10.80 -1.56
N GLU A 47 -4.73 -10.80 -0.26
CA GLU A 47 -3.99 -11.53 0.78
C GLU A 47 -4.00 -13.05 0.57
N LYS A 48 -5.04 -13.59 -0.07
CA LYS A 48 -5.23 -15.03 -0.29
C LYS A 48 -4.63 -15.55 -1.59
N ILE A 49 -4.10 -14.68 -2.45
CA ILE A 49 -3.54 -15.09 -3.74
C ILE A 49 -2.23 -15.87 -3.51
N PRO A 50 -2.06 -17.05 -4.13
CA PRO A 50 -0.81 -17.79 -4.05
C PRO A 50 0.39 -16.99 -4.57
N THR A 51 1.50 -17.06 -3.85
CA THR A 51 2.77 -16.41 -4.21
C THR A 51 3.82 -17.43 -4.62
N GLY A 52 4.76 -17.00 -5.45
CA GLY A 52 5.94 -17.75 -5.85
C GLY A 52 7.21 -17.21 -5.17
N SER A 53 8.33 -17.32 -5.88
CA SER A 53 9.63 -16.83 -5.40
C SER A 53 9.60 -15.32 -5.08
N GLY A 54 10.19 -14.93 -3.95
CA GLY A 54 10.26 -13.54 -3.49
C GLY A 54 8.90 -12.93 -3.16
N ASP A 55 7.94 -13.75 -2.72
CA ASP A 55 6.56 -13.37 -2.37
C ASP A 55 5.78 -12.70 -3.52
N LYS A 56 6.22 -12.90 -4.77
CA LYS A 56 5.53 -12.35 -5.95
C LYS A 56 4.25 -13.15 -6.22
N PRO A 57 3.08 -12.51 -6.36
CA PRO A 57 1.85 -13.19 -6.75
C PRO A 57 2.00 -14.00 -8.05
N LEU A 58 1.45 -15.21 -8.09
CA LEU A 58 1.45 -16.04 -9.31
C LEU A 58 0.53 -15.47 -10.38
N ALA A 59 -0.61 -14.92 -9.96
CA ALA A 59 -1.50 -14.16 -10.82
C ALA A 59 -1.10 -12.68 -10.80
N GLU A 60 -1.04 -12.04 -11.97
CA GLU A 60 -0.70 -10.62 -12.06
C GLU A 60 -1.80 -9.73 -11.43
N ILE A 61 -1.39 -8.82 -10.55
CA ILE A 61 -2.24 -7.78 -9.98
C ILE A 61 -1.70 -6.43 -10.42
N ARG A 62 -2.50 -5.66 -11.16
CA ARG A 62 -2.07 -4.42 -11.80
C ARG A 62 -2.96 -3.24 -11.41
N LEU A 63 -2.33 -2.13 -11.03
CA LEU A 63 -3.00 -0.84 -10.83
C LEU A 63 -3.25 -0.21 -12.20
N ASN A 64 -4.48 -0.32 -12.71
CA ASN A 64 -4.83 0.17 -14.05
C ASN A 64 -5.08 1.69 -14.10
N ARG A 65 -5.61 2.26 -13.02
CA ARG A 65 -5.96 3.69 -12.93
C ARG A 65 -5.99 4.13 -11.48
N VAL A 66 -5.65 5.40 -11.26
CA VAL A 66 -5.88 6.11 -10.00
C VAL A 66 -6.84 7.27 -10.28
N THR A 67 -7.85 7.43 -9.44
CA THR A 67 -8.76 8.58 -9.48
C THR A 67 -8.51 9.43 -8.25
N ILE A 68 -8.23 10.72 -8.46
CA ILE A 68 -8.08 11.69 -7.38
C ILE A 68 -9.43 12.37 -7.17
N HIS A 69 -10.03 12.17 -6.01
CA HIS A 69 -11.26 12.86 -5.63
C HIS A 69 -10.92 14.28 -5.20
N ALA A 70 -11.26 15.26 -6.04
CA ALA A 70 -11.02 16.66 -5.73
C ALA A 70 -11.76 17.07 -4.45
N SER A 71 -11.06 17.79 -3.56
CA SER A 71 -11.70 18.43 -2.43
C SER A 71 -12.53 19.61 -2.95
N PRO A 72 -13.82 19.73 -2.59
CA PRO A 72 -14.64 20.90 -2.96
C PRO A 72 -14.11 22.23 -2.42
N LEU A 73 -13.17 22.18 -1.47
CA LEU A 73 -12.60 23.34 -0.79
C LEU A 73 -11.25 23.79 -1.38
N ALA A 74 -10.72 23.08 -2.37
CA ALA A 74 -9.52 23.48 -3.09
C ALA A 74 -9.91 24.39 -4.26
N GLY A 75 -10.08 25.68 -3.95
CA GLY A 75 -10.12 26.77 -4.93
C GLY A 75 -8.73 27.29 -5.27
#